data_AF-A0A5S3QFW2-F1
#
_entry.id   AF-A0A5S3QFW2-F1
#
_cell.length_a   1.000
_cell.length_b   1.000
_cell.length_c   1.000
_cell.angle_alpha   90.00
_cell.angle_beta   90.00
_cell.angle_gamma   90.00
#
_symmetry.space_group_name_H-M   'P 1'
#
loop_
_entity.id
_entity.type
_entity.pdbx_description
1 polymer ?
#
loop_
_entity_poly.entity_id
_entity_poly.type
_entity_poly.pdbx_seq_one_letter_code
_entity_poly.pdbx_strand_id
1 'polypeptide(L)'
;MITDEEILKKAGNLNDLIETQWINQIFLSPSWIFQVVLIIFTYTIFFYLVDKKRITEILLYGSLVAVAFAVYDSIGEQLNYWATLENVLPFQPNFFLGNITLIPLYAMLVYQYNSTWRSYLIWITIWSGLLAFVYYNLILDYFNIFVYIKKFSATIDFFLFLIVGIIVRWIVVSLLKLEEKRKVR
;
A
#
# COMPACT_ATOMS: atom_id res chain seq x y z
N MET A 1 16.30 -8.33 33.02
CA MET A 1 16.12 -7.18 32.12
C MET A 1 16.55 -7.65 30.74
N ILE A 2 15.73 -7.47 29.71
CA ILE A 2 16.12 -7.78 28.33
C ILE A 2 17.13 -6.71 27.91
N THR A 3 18.28 -7.12 27.39
CA THR A 3 19.35 -6.19 26.95
C THR A 3 19.22 -5.88 25.46
N ASP A 4 19.76 -4.74 25.04
CA ASP A 4 19.80 -4.37 23.63
C ASP A 4 20.57 -5.41 22.79
N GLU A 5 21.62 -6.02 23.36
CA GLU A 5 22.36 -7.12 22.72
C GLU A 5 21.48 -8.35 22.47
N GLU A 6 20.60 -8.70 23.41
CA GLU A 6 19.66 -9.82 23.24
C GLU A 6 18.68 -9.54 22.09
N ILE A 7 18.21 -8.30 21.99
CA ILE A 7 17.31 -7.87 20.91
C ILE A 7 18.03 -7.92 19.56
N LEU A 8 19.25 -7.38 19.47
CA LEU A 8 20.05 -7.39 18.23
C LEU A 8 20.37 -8.81 17.77
N LYS A 9 20.68 -9.72 18.70
CA LYS A 9 20.92 -11.14 18.37
C LYS A 9 19.68 -11.81 17.81
N LYS A 10 18.50 -11.56 18.39
CA LYS A 10 17.24 -12.12 17.87
C LYS A 10 16.87 -11.53 16.51
N ALA A 11 17.10 -10.23 16.31
CA ALA A 11 16.89 -9.57 15.02
C ALA A 11 17.81 -10.15 13.93
N GLY A 12 19.09 -10.38 14.25
CA GLY A 12 20.03 -11.05 13.34
C GLY A 12 19.56 -12.44 12.93
N ASN A 13 19.21 -13.28 13.92
CA ASN A 13 18.67 -14.61 13.64
C ASN A 13 17.39 -14.57 12.79
N LEU A 14 16.52 -13.58 13.01
CA LEU A 14 15.30 -13.41 12.21
C LEU A 14 15.64 -13.08 10.75
N ASN A 15 16.59 -12.17 10.52
CA ASN A 15 17.03 -11.81 9.17
C ASN A 15 17.60 -13.02 8.43
N ASP A 16 18.43 -13.84 9.09
CA ASP A 16 18.99 -15.06 8.50
C ASP A 16 17.88 -16.05 8.10
N LEU A 17 16.84 -16.20 8.93
CA LEU A 17 15.68 -17.04 8.63
C LEU A 17 14.89 -16.50 7.43
N ILE A 18 14.64 -15.19 7.38
CA ILE A 18 13.94 -14.54 6.27
C ILE A 18 14.69 -14.73 4.96
N GLU A 19 16.00 -14.48 4.96
CA GLU A 19 16.84 -14.64 3.76
C GLU A 19 16.86 -16.11 3.29
N THR A 20 17.05 -17.04 4.22
CA THR A 20 17.05 -18.48 3.93
C THR A 20 15.71 -18.95 3.38
N GLN A 21 14.59 -18.52 3.98
CA GLN A 21 13.25 -18.84 3.48
C GLN A 21 13.04 -18.22 2.10
N TRP A 22 13.45 -16.97 1.91
CA TRP A 22 13.24 -16.29 0.65
C TRP A 22 13.97 -16.98 -0.51
N ILE A 23 15.25 -17.29 -0.34
CA ILE A 23 16.06 -17.94 -1.38
C ILE A 23 15.54 -19.35 -1.70
N ASN A 24 15.18 -20.13 -0.68
CA ASN A 24 14.89 -21.56 -0.85
C ASN A 24 13.41 -21.86 -1.14
N GLN A 25 12.49 -20.97 -0.79
CA GLN A 25 11.04 -21.25 -0.84
C GLN A 25 10.26 -20.21 -1.65
N ILE A 26 10.64 -18.93 -1.59
CA ILE A 26 9.85 -17.84 -2.18
C ILE A 26 10.39 -17.46 -3.57
N PHE A 27 11.70 -17.32 -3.73
CA PHE A 27 12.28 -16.86 -4.99
C PHE A 27 11.91 -17.81 -6.14
N LEU A 28 11.34 -17.24 -7.22
CA LEU A 28 10.82 -17.97 -8.38
C LEU A 28 9.66 -18.95 -8.10
N SER A 29 9.06 -18.91 -6.90
CA SER A 29 7.81 -19.62 -6.64
C SER A 29 6.66 -19.03 -7.48
N PRO A 30 5.56 -19.78 -7.70
CA PRO A 30 4.39 -19.24 -8.40
C PRO A 30 3.81 -17.98 -7.74
N SER A 31 3.81 -17.89 -6.41
CA SER A 31 3.36 -16.72 -5.67
C SER A 31 4.29 -15.52 -5.87
N TRP A 32 5.61 -15.72 -5.87
CA TRP A 32 6.56 -14.65 -6.15
C TRP A 32 6.47 -14.14 -7.60
N ILE A 33 6.33 -15.05 -8.57
CA ILE A 33 6.10 -14.68 -9.98
C ILE A 33 4.81 -13.87 -10.11
N PHE A 34 3.74 -14.27 -9.41
CA PHE A 34 2.49 -13.52 -9.36
C PHE A 34 2.71 -12.09 -8.83
N GLN A 35 3.44 -11.92 -7.73
CA GLN A 35 3.76 -10.58 -7.18
C GLN A 35 4.54 -9.73 -8.19
N VAL A 36 5.56 -10.29 -8.86
CA VAL A 36 6.36 -9.57 -9.86
C VAL A 36 5.53 -9.17 -11.08
N VAL A 37 4.72 -10.09 -11.61
CA VAL A 37 3.81 -9.81 -12.73
C VAL A 37 2.83 -8.71 -12.34
N LEU A 38 2.28 -8.77 -11.13
CA LEU A 38 1.35 -7.78 -10.62
C LEU A 38 2.00 -6.39 -10.52
N ILE A 39 3.23 -6.28 -10.01
CA ILE A 39 4.00 -5.02 -9.98
C ILE A 39 4.16 -4.45 -11.39
N ILE A 40 4.65 -5.26 -12.33
CA ILE A 40 4.87 -4.82 -13.72
C ILE A 40 3.55 -4.36 -14.34
N PHE A 41 2.48 -5.12 -14.13
CA PHE A 41 1.15 -4.80 -14.62
C PHE A 41 0.63 -3.47 -14.06
N THR A 42 0.75 -3.25 -12.75
CA THR A 42 0.30 -2.01 -12.10
C THR A 42 1.07 -0.79 -12.61
N TYR A 43 2.39 -0.85 -12.71
CA TYR A 43 3.17 0.26 -13.29
C TYR A 43 2.81 0.50 -14.76
N THR A 44 2.65 -0.56 -15.55
CA THR A 44 2.27 -0.46 -16.96
C THR A 44 0.93 0.24 -17.13
N ILE A 45 -0.09 -0.18 -16.37
CA ILE A 45 -1.41 0.48 -16.38
C ILE A 45 -1.30 1.93 -15.96
N PHE A 46 -0.61 2.21 -14.86
CA PHE A 46 -0.50 3.57 -14.36
C PHE A 46 0.15 4.50 -15.40
N PHE A 47 1.30 4.13 -15.95
CA PHE A 47 1.99 4.96 -16.95
C PHE A 47 1.21 5.11 -18.26
N TYR A 48 0.41 4.11 -18.62
CA TYR A 48 -0.48 4.18 -19.78
C TYR A 48 -1.67 5.14 -19.55
N LEU A 49 -2.24 5.14 -18.35
CA LEU A 49 -3.48 5.86 -18.03
C LEU A 49 -3.25 7.27 -17.46
N VAL A 50 -2.08 7.55 -16.89
CA VAL A 50 -1.85 8.78 -16.13
C VAL A 50 -1.97 10.05 -16.96
N ASP A 51 -2.70 11.03 -16.43
CA ASP A 51 -2.80 12.36 -17.00
C ASP A 51 -1.48 13.14 -16.81
N LYS A 52 -0.66 13.14 -17.85
CA LYS A 52 0.67 13.77 -17.86
C LYS A 52 0.63 15.28 -17.61
N LYS A 53 -0.50 15.96 -17.81
CA LYS A 53 -0.63 17.41 -17.54
C LYS A 53 -0.69 17.73 -16.05
N ARG A 54 -1.19 16.79 -15.24
CA ARG A 54 -1.36 16.92 -13.79
C ARG A 54 -0.45 15.97 -13.00
N ILE A 55 0.63 15.49 -13.63
CA ILE A 55 1.46 14.42 -13.07
C ILE A 55 2.03 14.78 -11.69
N THR A 56 2.46 16.03 -11.47
CA THR A 56 3.00 16.48 -10.19
C THR A 56 1.97 16.41 -9.07
N GLU A 57 0.74 16.85 -9.34
CA GLU A 57 -0.38 16.78 -8.41
C GLU A 57 -0.73 15.32 -8.08
N ILE A 58 -0.78 14.47 -9.11
CA ILE A 58 -1.10 13.05 -8.98
C ILE A 58 -0.02 12.33 -8.15
N LEU A 59 1.26 12.59 -8.41
CA LEU A 59 2.37 12.03 -7.65
C LEU A 59 2.41 12.56 -6.21
N LEU A 60 2.05 13.82 -5.97
CA LEU A 60 1.89 14.34 -4.61
C LEU A 60 0.79 13.59 -3.85
N TYR A 61 -0.35 13.37 -4.49
CA TYR A 61 -1.42 12.54 -3.91
C TYR A 61 -0.92 11.13 -3.60
N GLY A 62 -0.31 10.46 -4.59
CA GLY A 62 0.18 9.08 -4.44
C GLY A 62 1.27 8.93 -3.38
N SER A 63 2.19 9.87 -3.29
CA SER A 63 3.27 9.84 -2.28
C SER A 63 2.73 10.03 -0.86
N LEU A 64 1.77 10.93 -0.64
CA LEU A 64 1.10 11.09 0.66
C LEU A 64 0.34 9.83 1.06
N VAL A 65 -0.35 9.18 0.11
CA VAL A 65 -0.97 7.86 0.32
C VAL A 65 0.08 6.82 0.70
N ALA A 66 1.18 6.71 -0.05
CA ALA A 66 2.23 5.72 0.21
C ALA A 66 2.84 5.88 1.61
N VAL A 67 3.14 7.12 2.04
CA VAL A 67 3.66 7.41 3.38
C VAL A 67 2.65 7.01 4.46
N ALA A 68 1.37 7.37 4.30
CA ALA A 68 0.33 7.01 5.25
C ALA A 68 0.21 5.48 5.40
N PHE A 69 0.25 4.73 4.30
CA PHE A 69 0.14 3.28 4.32
C PHE A 69 1.40 2.58 4.83
N ALA A 70 2.60 3.09 4.56
CA ALA A 70 3.83 2.52 5.12
C ALA A 70 3.84 2.60 6.67
N VAL A 71 3.39 3.74 7.23
CA VAL A 71 3.25 3.91 8.68
C VAL A 71 2.16 3.00 9.24
N TYR A 72 1.00 2.98 8.59
CA TYR A 72 -0.12 2.13 8.98
C TYR A 72 0.24 0.65 9.02
N ASP A 73 0.88 0.17 7.96
CA ASP A 73 1.27 -1.23 7.80
C ASP A 73 2.25 -1.66 8.90
N SER A 74 3.25 -0.82 9.18
CA SER A 74 4.19 -1.04 10.29
C SER A 74 3.49 -1.19 11.64
N ILE A 75 2.49 -0.34 11.92
CA ILE A 75 1.70 -0.40 13.16
C ILE A 75 0.83 -1.66 13.19
N GLY A 76 0.23 -2.01 12.06
CA GLY A 76 -0.66 -3.15 11.95
C GLY A 76 0.03 -4.49 12.12
N GLU A 77 1.17 -4.71 11.45
CA GLU A 77 2.01 -5.89 11.64
C GLU A 77 2.51 -5.97 13.10
N GLN A 78 3.00 -4.86 13.65
CA GLN A 78 3.49 -4.81 15.04
C GLN A 78 2.40 -5.17 16.07
N LEU A 79 1.13 -4.84 15.79
CA LEU A 79 -0.03 -5.15 16.63
C LEU A 79 -0.72 -6.47 16.26
N ASN A 80 -0.14 -7.24 15.33
CA ASN A 80 -0.66 -8.51 14.82
C ASN A 80 -2.10 -8.41 14.30
N TYR A 81 -2.43 -7.34 13.57
CA TYR A 81 -3.70 -7.27 12.85
C TYR A 81 -3.66 -8.13 11.58
N TRP A 82 -2.52 -8.15 10.91
CA TRP A 82 -2.20 -8.99 9.75
C TRP A 82 -0.72 -9.36 9.78
N ALA A 83 -0.34 -10.27 8.89
CA ALA A 83 1.04 -10.60 8.63
C ALA A 83 1.24 -10.80 7.13
N THR A 84 2.35 -10.26 6.63
CA THR A 84 2.87 -10.60 5.31
C THR A 84 3.72 -11.86 5.42
N LEU A 85 3.27 -12.93 4.76
CA LEU A 85 3.91 -14.25 4.80
C LEU A 85 5.02 -14.38 3.75
N GLU A 86 4.84 -13.77 2.59
CA GLU A 86 5.80 -13.82 1.49
C GLU A 86 6.05 -12.44 0.88
N ASN A 87 7.31 -12.01 0.92
CA ASN A 87 7.73 -10.71 0.41
C ASN A 87 8.44 -10.83 -0.94
N VAL A 88 8.21 -9.86 -1.81
CA VAL A 88 8.89 -9.78 -3.12
C VAL A 88 10.42 -9.62 -2.99
N LEU A 89 10.90 -8.96 -1.93
CA LEU A 89 12.32 -8.78 -1.61
C LEU A 89 12.65 -9.37 -0.22
N PRO A 90 13.89 -9.86 0.00
CA PRO A 90 14.29 -10.58 1.21
C PRO A 90 14.63 -9.67 2.40
N PHE A 91 13.78 -8.69 2.71
CA PHE A 91 13.94 -7.83 3.88
C PHE A 91 12.60 -7.42 4.46
N GLN A 92 12.57 -7.14 5.77
CA GLN A 92 11.38 -6.67 6.48
C GLN A 92 11.68 -5.36 7.21
N PRO A 93 10.75 -4.39 7.25
CA PRO A 93 9.47 -4.39 6.53
C PRO A 93 9.64 -4.21 5.01
N ASN A 94 8.79 -4.88 4.22
CA ASN A 94 8.78 -4.76 2.77
C ASN A 94 7.55 -4.00 2.28
N PHE A 95 7.73 -2.73 1.94
CA PHE A 95 6.64 -1.87 1.50
C PHE A 95 6.41 -1.86 -0.02
N PHE A 96 7.22 -2.59 -0.80
CA PHE A 96 7.33 -2.36 -2.24
C PHE A 96 6.06 -2.73 -3.00
N LEU A 97 5.50 -3.91 -2.75
CA LEU A 97 4.29 -4.40 -3.44
C LEU A 97 3.04 -3.61 -3.00
N GLY A 98 2.71 -3.65 -1.71
CA GLY A 98 1.48 -3.06 -1.19
C GLY A 98 1.53 -1.53 -1.16
N ASN A 99 2.41 -0.98 -0.32
CA ASN A 99 2.35 0.41 0.13
C ASN A 99 2.98 1.41 -0.84
N ILE A 100 3.91 0.98 -1.69
CA ILE A 100 4.60 1.86 -2.67
C ILE A 100 4.06 1.67 -4.10
N THR A 101 3.61 0.46 -4.44
CA THR A 101 3.14 0.15 -5.79
C THR A 101 1.62 0.14 -5.85
N LEU A 102 0.96 -0.90 -5.34
CA LEU A 102 -0.46 -1.14 -5.60
C LEU A 102 -1.36 -0.06 -5.04
N ILE A 103 -1.28 0.16 -3.73
CA ILE A 103 -2.15 1.09 -3.03
C ILE A 103 -2.06 2.51 -3.64
N PRO A 104 -0.88 3.15 -3.70
CA PRO A 104 -0.80 4.52 -4.19
C PRO A 104 -1.07 4.63 -5.70
N LEU A 105 -0.65 3.69 -6.55
CA LEU A 105 -0.89 3.76 -8.01
C LEU A 105 -2.37 3.65 -8.34
N TYR A 106 -3.10 2.72 -7.73
CA TYR A 106 -4.54 2.64 -7.96
C TYR A 106 -5.30 3.79 -7.29
N ALA A 107 -4.89 4.25 -6.11
CA ALA A 107 -5.48 5.44 -5.50
C ALA A 107 -5.28 6.70 -6.37
N MET A 108 -4.11 6.84 -7.01
CA MET A 108 -3.84 7.92 -7.97
C MET A 108 -4.76 7.85 -9.20
N LEU A 109 -5.10 6.65 -9.69
CA LEU A 109 -6.08 6.47 -10.76
C LEU A 109 -7.49 6.88 -10.30
N VAL A 110 -7.91 6.46 -9.10
CA VAL A 110 -9.18 6.90 -8.49
C VAL A 110 -9.21 8.42 -8.34
N TYR A 111 -8.12 9.05 -7.92
CA TYR A 111 -8.02 10.49 -7.75
C TYR A 111 -8.19 11.24 -9.07
N GLN A 112 -7.40 10.90 -10.09
CA GLN A 112 -7.28 11.72 -11.29
C GLN A 112 -8.53 11.69 -12.19
N TYR A 113 -9.30 10.60 -12.17
CA TYR A 113 -10.52 10.44 -12.98
C TYR A 113 -11.79 10.98 -12.31
N ASN A 114 -11.72 11.37 -11.05
CA ASN A 114 -12.90 11.79 -10.29
C ASN A 114 -12.75 13.23 -9.80
N SER A 115 -13.18 14.19 -10.62
CA SER A 115 -13.01 15.63 -10.36
C SER A 115 -13.89 16.17 -9.22
N THR A 116 -15.04 15.57 -8.95
CA THR A 116 -15.97 16.02 -7.90
C THR A 116 -15.80 15.23 -6.59
N TRP A 117 -16.20 15.82 -5.46
CA TRP A 117 -16.21 15.12 -4.17
C TRP A 117 -17.16 13.93 -4.15
N ARG A 118 -18.36 14.08 -4.71
CA ARG A 118 -19.36 13.01 -4.76
C ARG A 118 -18.87 11.79 -5.54
N SER A 119 -18.36 12.01 -6.75
CA SER A 119 -17.87 10.94 -7.61
C SER A 119 -16.67 10.22 -6.99
N TYR A 120 -15.71 10.96 -6.44
CA TYR A 120 -14.57 10.36 -5.76
C TYR A 120 -14.95 9.56 -4.53
N LEU A 121 -15.89 10.02 -3.69
CA LEU A 121 -16.31 9.27 -2.51
C LEU A 121 -16.90 7.92 -2.89
N ILE A 122 -17.64 7.85 -4.00
CA ILE A 122 -18.15 6.58 -4.52
C ILE A 122 -16.98 5.67 -4.95
N TRP A 123 -16.07 6.18 -5.78
CA TRP A 123 -14.98 5.37 -6.33
C TRP A 123 -13.92 4.98 -5.31
N ILE A 124 -13.58 5.84 -4.34
CA ILE A 124 -12.66 5.47 -3.26
C ILE A 124 -13.28 4.42 -2.35
N THR A 125 -14.60 4.45 -2.14
CA THR A 125 -15.32 3.40 -1.38
C THR A 125 -15.27 2.07 -2.10
N ILE A 126 -15.57 2.06 -3.41
CA ILE A 126 -15.49 0.85 -4.24
C ILE A 126 -14.07 0.29 -4.22
N TRP A 127 -13.07 1.14 -4.47
CA TRP A 127 -11.66 0.76 -4.48
C TRP A 127 -11.19 0.22 -3.11
N SER A 128 -11.58 0.88 -2.01
CA SER A 128 -11.27 0.42 -0.65
C SER A 128 -11.86 -0.96 -0.38
N GLY A 129 -13.10 -1.19 -0.82
CA GLY A 129 -13.77 -2.48 -0.68
C GLY A 129 -13.10 -3.58 -1.50
N LEU A 130 -12.72 -3.28 -2.76
CA LEU A 130 -12.00 -4.22 -3.62
C LEU A 130 -10.63 -4.58 -3.03
N LEU A 131 -9.88 -3.62 -2.50
CA LEU A 131 -8.60 -3.92 -1.88
C LEU A 131 -8.75 -4.75 -0.60
N ALA A 132 -9.55 -4.28 0.35
CA ALA A 132 -9.65 -4.93 1.65
C ALA A 132 -10.26 -6.33 1.57
N PHE A 133 -11.39 -6.48 0.87
CA PHE A 133 -12.20 -7.70 0.91
C PHE A 133 -11.95 -8.66 -0.24
N VAL A 134 -11.40 -8.20 -1.37
CA VAL A 134 -11.10 -9.07 -2.52
C VAL A 134 -9.61 -9.30 -2.63
N TYR A 135 -8.81 -8.24 -2.77
CA TYR A 135 -7.38 -8.39 -3.00
C TYR A 135 -6.65 -8.98 -1.78
N TYR A 136 -6.70 -8.31 -0.62
CA TYR A 136 -6.01 -8.79 0.58
C TYR A 136 -6.67 -10.04 1.17
N ASN A 137 -7.99 -10.04 1.33
CA ASN A 137 -8.68 -11.13 2.02
C ASN A 137 -8.92 -12.40 1.20
N LEU A 138 -9.02 -12.32 -0.14
CA LEU A 138 -9.27 -13.50 -0.98
C LEU A 138 -8.07 -13.86 -1.85
N ILE A 139 -7.55 -12.91 -2.61
CA ILE A 139 -6.48 -13.19 -3.59
C ILE A 139 -5.16 -13.47 -2.86
N LEU A 140 -4.71 -12.59 -1.98
CA LEU A 140 -3.41 -12.77 -1.32
C LEU A 140 -3.42 -13.90 -0.29
N ASP A 141 -4.53 -14.13 0.39
CA ASP A 141 -4.69 -15.29 1.29
C ASP A 141 -4.63 -16.60 0.49
N TYR A 142 -5.29 -16.68 -0.67
CA TYR A 142 -5.22 -17.86 -1.55
C TYR A 142 -3.80 -18.22 -2.00
N PHE A 143 -2.96 -17.20 -2.26
CA PHE A 143 -1.56 -17.39 -2.62
C PHE A 143 -0.61 -17.52 -1.41
N ASN A 144 -1.12 -17.53 -0.17
CA ASN A 144 -0.35 -17.50 1.07
C ASN A 144 0.65 -16.33 1.14
N ILE A 145 0.30 -15.17 0.57
CA ILE A 145 1.16 -13.98 0.57
C ILE A 145 0.88 -13.11 1.80
N PHE A 146 -0.39 -13.00 2.20
CA PHE A 146 -0.85 -12.15 3.29
C PHE A 146 -2.03 -12.78 3.99
N VAL A 147 -2.10 -12.64 5.31
CA VAL A 147 -3.22 -13.13 6.11
C VAL A 147 -3.68 -12.10 7.13
N TYR A 148 -5.00 -11.91 7.24
CA TYR A 148 -5.58 -11.18 8.37
C TYR A 148 -5.63 -12.08 9.62
N ILE A 149 -4.90 -11.69 10.66
CA ILE A 149 -4.84 -12.45 11.91
C ILE A 149 -6.13 -12.25 12.73
N LYS A 150 -6.63 -11.00 12.79
CA LYS A 150 -7.85 -10.67 13.54
C LYS A 150 -9.03 -10.55 12.57
N LYS A 151 -10.19 -11.09 12.96
CA LYS A 151 -11.42 -11.09 12.14
C LYS A 151 -11.88 -9.69 11.67
N PHE A 152 -11.57 -8.66 12.44
CA PHE A 152 -11.99 -7.29 12.16
C PHE A 152 -10.92 -6.46 11.42
N SER A 153 -9.75 -7.04 11.15
CA SER A 153 -8.66 -6.36 10.44
C SER A 153 -9.05 -5.93 9.03
N ALA A 154 -9.73 -6.79 8.27
CA ALA A 154 -10.21 -6.45 6.93
C ALA A 154 -11.16 -5.22 6.94
N THR A 155 -12.00 -5.12 7.97
CA THR A 155 -12.89 -3.96 8.15
C THR A 155 -12.11 -2.70 8.51
N ILE A 156 -11.07 -2.83 9.34
CA ILE A 156 -10.17 -1.71 9.67
C ILE A 156 -9.46 -1.21 8.40
N ASP A 157 -8.89 -2.12 7.60
CA ASP A 157 -8.24 -1.80 6.32
C ASP A 157 -9.18 -1.04 5.38
N PHE A 158 -10.41 -1.53 5.22
CA PHE A 158 -11.43 -0.86 4.42
C PHE A 158 -11.65 0.59 4.83
N PHE A 159 -11.87 0.84 6.13
CA PHE A 159 -12.09 2.19 6.63
C PHE A 159 -10.85 3.06 6.51
N LEU A 160 -9.65 2.49 6.65
CA LEU A 160 -8.42 3.25 6.53
C LEU A 160 -8.07 3.62 5.08
N PHE A 161 -8.27 2.73 4.11
CA PHE A 161 -8.23 3.07 2.68
C PHE A 161 -9.13 4.26 2.37
N LEU A 162 -10.35 4.26 2.90
CA LEU A 162 -11.31 5.32 2.70
C LEU A 162 -10.91 6.63 3.39
N ILE A 163 -10.57 6.59 4.69
CA ILE A 163 -10.23 7.78 5.48
C ILE A 163 -8.95 8.44 4.97
N VAL A 164 -7.90 7.66 4.73
CA VAL A 164 -6.63 8.17 4.20
C VAL A 164 -6.86 8.80 2.83
N GLY A 165 -7.60 8.12 1.93
CA GLY A 165 -7.93 8.69 0.63
C GLY A 165 -8.67 10.03 0.73
N ILE A 166 -9.63 10.17 1.65
CA ILE A 166 -10.37 11.42 1.86
C ILE A 166 -9.44 12.53 2.39
N ILE A 167 -8.64 12.24 3.42
CA ILE A 167 -7.73 13.19 4.04
C ILE A 167 -6.69 13.68 3.03
N VAL A 168 -6.03 12.75 2.32
CA VAL A 168 -4.99 13.12 1.35
C VAL A 168 -5.57 13.94 0.21
N ARG A 169 -6.74 13.57 -0.33
CA ARG A 169 -7.41 14.39 -1.35
C ARG A 169 -7.72 15.79 -0.82
N TRP A 170 -8.21 15.90 0.41
CA TRP A 170 -8.51 17.18 1.02
C TRP A 170 -7.25 18.05 1.16
N ILE A 171 -6.12 17.47 1.57
CA ILE A 171 -4.82 18.14 1.65
C ILE A 171 -4.40 18.65 0.26
N VAL A 172 -4.34 17.78 -0.74
CA VAL A 172 -3.87 18.13 -2.09
C VAL A 172 -4.74 19.23 -2.72
N VAL A 173 -6.06 19.07 -2.70
CA VAL A 173 -6.99 20.08 -3.25
C VAL A 173 -6.87 21.41 -2.51
N SER A 174 -6.63 21.39 -1.19
CA SER A 174 -6.45 22.62 -0.41
C SER A 174 -5.14 23.34 -0.76
N LEU A 175 -4.06 22.59 -0.97
CA LEU A 175 -2.77 23.13 -1.39
C LEU A 175 -2.87 23.80 -2.77
N LEU A 176 -3.49 23.13 -3.75
CA LEU A 176 -3.67 23.70 -5.09
C LEU A 176 -4.47 25.01 -5.07
N LYS A 177 -5.54 25.06 -4.27
CA LYS A 177 -6.34 26.30 -4.09
C LYS A 177 -5.52 27.44 -3.46
N LEU A 178 -4.56 27.13 -2.59
CA LEU A 178 -3.67 28.13 -2.00
C LEU A 178 -2.67 28.66 -3.03
N GLU A 179 -2.14 27.80 -3.89
CA GLU A 179 -1.24 28.20 -4.98
C GLU A 179 -1.93 29.09 -6.01
N GLU A 180 -3.16 28.75 -6.41
CA GLU A 180 -3.96 29.58 -7.31
C GLU A 180 -4.19 30.99 -6.75
N LYS A 181 -4.56 31.09 -5.46
CA LYS A 181 -4.74 32.38 -4.78
C LYS A 181 -3.46 33.22 -4.72
N ARG A 182 -2.29 32.58 -4.63
CA ARG A 182 -0.99 33.27 -4.63
C ARG A 182 -0.60 33.79 -6.01
N LYS A 183 -0.97 33.10 -7.09
CA LYS A 183 -0.67 33.53 -8.48
C LYS A 183 -1.51 34.73 -8.94
N VAL A 184 -2.65 34.97 -8.31
CA VAL A 184 -3.58 36.07 -8.62
C VAL A 184 -3.26 37.34 -7.82
N ARG A 185 -2.44 37.25 -6.77
CA ARG A 185 -1.92 38.40 -6.00
C ARG A 185 -0.60 38.88 -6.58
#